data_AF-A0AAV4AE06-F1
#
_entry.id   AF-A0AAV4AE06-F1
#
_cell.length_a   1.000
_cell.length_b   1.000
_cell.length_c   1.000
_cell.angle_alpha   90.00
_cell.angle_beta   90.00
_cell.angle_gamma   90.00
#
_symmetry.space_group_name_H-M   'P 1'
#
loop_
_entity.id
_entity.type
_entity.pdbx_description
1 polymer ?
#
loop_
_entity_poly.entity_id
_entity_poly.type
_entity_poly.pdbx_seq_one_letter_code
_entity_poly.pdbx_strand_id
1 'polypeptide(L)' 'MGVSLSATKKRFGSRLSWPKMMSDISKYIRSCYKCQAYANRLPLLPIEQSEITSRPFDKVAIDTAGPLNLTRTTKKQE' A
#
# COMPACT_ATOMS: atom_id res chain seq x y z
N MET A 1 -15.90 -2.25 -1.39
CA MET A 1 -16.23 -0.89 -1.86
C MET A 1 -16.15 0.06 -0.66
N GLY A 2 -15.04 0.80 -0.52
CA GLY A 2 -14.92 1.84 0.50
C GLY A 2 -15.83 3.02 0.15
N VAL A 3 -16.59 3.53 1.12
CA VAL A 3 -17.45 4.71 0.91
C VAL A 3 -16.57 5.96 0.95
N SER A 4 -16.45 6.67 -0.17
CA SER A 4 -15.64 7.88 -0.26
C SER A 4 -16.30 9.06 0.46
N LEU A 5 -15.50 10.06 0.86
CA LEU A 5 -15.98 11.31 1.45
C LEU A 5 -17.08 11.96 0.59
N SER A 6 -16.90 11.96 -0.74
CA SER A 6 -17.87 12.49 -1.70
C SER A 6 -19.18 11.72 -1.69
N ALA A 7 -19.12 10.38 -1.60
CA ALA A 7 -20.32 9.54 -1.52
C ALA A 7 -21.10 9.76 -0.21
N THR A 8 -20.40 9.88 0.92
CA THR A 8 -21.03 10.18 2.21
C THR A 8 -21.66 11.57 2.20
N LYS A 9 -20.94 12.58 1.69
CA LYS A 9 -21.47 13.95 1.54
C LYS A 9 -22.75 14.00 0.70
N LYS A 10 -22.79 13.29 -0.45
CA LYS A 10 -23.98 13.20 -1.30
C LYS A 10 -25.17 12.56 -0.58
N ARG A 11 -24.93 11.48 0.18
CA ARG A 11 -25.99 10.79 0.94
C ARG A 11 -26.59 11.70 2.02
N PHE A 12 -25.76 12.29 2.86
CA PHE A 12 -26.22 13.17 3.95
C PHE A 12 -26.86 14.45 3.41
N GLY A 13 -26.24 15.10 2.42
CA GLY A 13 -26.74 16.36 1.85
C GLY A 13 -28.08 16.24 1.12
N SER A 14 -28.59 15.03 0.86
CA SER A 14 -29.92 14.83 0.27
C SER A 14 -31.07 14.77 1.30
N ARG A 15 -30.77 14.63 2.60
CA ARG A 15 -31.77 14.32 3.64
C ARG A 15 -31.61 15.09 4.94
N LEU A 16 -30.40 15.60 5.22
CA LEU A 16 -30.04 16.21 6.49
C LEU A 16 -29.22 17.48 6.23
N SER A 17 -29.40 18.50 7.08
CA SER A 17 -28.62 19.72 7.04
C SER A 17 -28.45 20.27 8.46
N TRP A 18 -27.20 20.53 8.85
CA TRP A 18 -26.87 21.22 10.10
C TRP A 18 -25.63 22.08 9.92
N PRO A 19 -25.40 23.09 10.80
CA PRO A 19 -24.21 23.92 10.73
C PRO A 19 -22.94 23.08 10.80
N LYS A 20 -22.00 23.29 9.87
CA LYS A 20 -20.71 22.59 9.79
C LYS A 20 -20.79 21.07 9.50
N MET A 21 -21.93 20.55 9.05
CA MET A 21 -22.12 19.15 8.64
C MET A 21 -20.96 18.56 7.83
N MET A 22 -20.49 19.30 6.82
CA MET A 22 -19.41 18.83 5.95
C MET A 22 -18.08 18.68 6.68
N SER A 23 -17.84 19.53 7.69
CA SER A 23 -16.66 19.48 8.55
C SER A 23 -16.74 18.27 9.47
N ASP A 24 -17.89 18.02 10.09
CA ASP A 24 -18.10 16.90 11.01
C ASP A 24 -17.96 15.56 10.30
N ILE A 25 -18.59 15.41 9.11
CA ILE A 25 -18.47 14.22 8.27
C ILE A 25 -17.00 13.98 7.89
N SER A 26 -16.28 15.04 7.50
CA SER A 26 -14.86 14.95 7.14
C SER A 26 -13.99 14.53 8.33
N LYS A 27 -14.27 15.10 9.52
CA LYS A 27 -13.56 14.79 10.76
C LYS A 27 -13.75 13.33 11.16
N TYR A 28 -14.99 12.83 11.10
CA TYR A 28 -15.30 11.43 11.41
C TYR A 28 -14.63 10.44 10.44
N ILE A 29 -14.72 10.69 9.13
CA ILE A 29 -14.11 9.79 8.14
C ILE A 29 -12.59 9.71 8.31
N ARG A 30 -11.94 10.84 8.66
CA ARG A 30 -10.50 10.90 8.94
C ARG A 30 -10.10 10.11 10.20
N SER A 31 -10.94 10.10 11.24
CA SER A 31 -10.65 9.36 12.48
C SER A 31 -11.10 7.90 12.48
N CYS A 32 -11.98 7.50 11.56
CA CYS A 32 -12.50 6.13 11.49
C CYS A 32 -11.46 5.14 10.93
N TYR A 33 -10.91 4.28 11.78
CA TYR A 33 -9.94 3.24 11.41
C TYR A 33 -10.39 2.39 10.21
N LYS A 34 -11.65 1.89 10.23
CA LYS A 34 -12.18 1.09 9.13
C LYS A 34 -12.21 1.87 7.82
N CYS A 35 -12.62 3.14 7.85
CA CYS A 35 -12.63 3.97 6.65
C CYS A 35 -11.23 4.20 6.09
N GLN A 36 -10.24 4.43 6.96
CA GLN A 36 -8.85 4.64 6.55
C GLN A 36 -8.19 3.36 6.03
N ALA A 37 -8.48 2.20 6.63
CA ALA A 37 -7.92 0.91 6.22
C ALA A 37 -8.38 0.48 4.80
N TYR A 38 -9.60 0.86 4.40
CA TYR A 38 -10.17 0.57 3.08
C TYR A 38 -10.19 1.79 2.15
N ALA A 39 -9.55 2.90 2.53
CA ALA A 39 -9.41 4.05 1.66
C ALA A 39 -8.58 3.65 0.43
N ASN A 40 -8.84 4.32 -0.71
CA ASN A 40 -8.03 4.13 -1.90
C ASN A 40 -6.56 4.40 -1.55
N ARG A 41 -5.65 3.55 -2.05
CA ARG A 41 -4.21 3.74 -1.85
C ARG A 41 -3.83 5.13 -2.34
N LEU A 42 -3.01 5.81 -1.54
CA LEU A 42 -2.32 7.01 -1.98
C LEU A 42 -1.51 6.68 -3.23
N PRO A 43 -1.27 7.67 -4.11
CA PRO A 43 -0.37 7.48 -5.24
C PRO A 43 0.97 6.94 -4.74
N LEU A 44 1.54 6.00 -5.49
CA LEU A 44 2.88 5.51 -5.25
C LEU A 44 3.84 6.71 -5.25
N LEU A 45 4.70 6.79 -4.24
CA LEU A 45 5.78 7.77 -4.24
C LEU A 45 6.76 7.45 -5.38
N PRO A 46 7.46 8.46 -5.92
CA PRO A 46 8.53 8.22 -6.88
C PRO A 46 9.56 7.23 -6.32
N ILE A 47 10.04 6.32 -7.18
CA ILE A 47 11.11 5.40 -6.81
C ILE A 47 12.39 6.21 -6.67
N GLU A 48 13.03 6.13 -5.49
CA GLU A 48 14.36 6.70 -5.29
C GLU A 48 15.44 5.73 -5.76
N GLN A 49 16.53 6.29 -6.30
CA GLN A 49 17.68 5.49 -6.70
C GLN A 49 18.41 5.00 -5.45
N SER A 50 18.74 3.71 -5.44
CA SER A 50 19.64 3.17 -4.42
C SER A 50 21.06 3.66 -4.64
N GLU A 51 21.81 3.83 -3.55
CA GLU A 51 23.22 4.22 -3.59
C GLU A 51 24.05 3.27 -4.45
N ILE A 52 24.83 3.83 -5.38
CA ILE A 52 25.82 3.12 -6.17
C ILE A 52 27.10 3.03 -5.33
N THR A 53 27.53 1.81 -5.03
CA THR A 53 28.76 1.59 -4.28
C THR A 53 29.99 1.60 -5.18
N SER A 54 31.12 2.05 -4.67
CA SER A 54 32.33 2.30 -5.47
C SER A 54 33.32 1.13 -5.47
N ARG A 55 33.21 0.21 -4.52
CA ARG A 55 34.13 -0.93 -4.37
C ARG A 55 33.37 -2.26 -4.40
N PRO A 56 34.01 -3.35 -4.85
CA PRO A 56 33.47 -4.68 -4.69
C PRO A 56 33.13 -4.98 -3.22
N PHE A 57 32.01 -5.66 -3.00
CA PHE A 57 31.53 -6.11 -1.68
C PHE A 57 31.04 -5.02 -0.71
N ASP A 58 30.95 -3.75 -1.13
CA ASP A 58 30.36 -2.67 -0.32
C ASP A 58 28.86 -2.90 -0.02
N LYS A 59 28.11 -3.52 -0.96
CA LYS A 59 26.70 -3.89 -0.80
C LYS A 59 26.42 -5.20 -1.54
N VAL A 60 25.86 -6.17 -0.83
CA VAL A 60 25.47 -7.48 -1.41
C VAL A 60 23.99 -7.71 -1.11
N ALA A 61 23.18 -7.81 -2.16
CA ALA A 61 21.79 -8.25 -2.06
C ALA A 61 21.72 -9.75 -2.38
N ILE A 62 21.18 -10.54 -1.47
CA ILE A 62 20.98 -11.99 -1.64
C ILE A 62 19.51 -12.26 -1.43
N ASP A 63 18.92 -13.02 -2.33
CA ASP A 63 17.54 -13.50 -2.20
C ASP A 63 17.48 -14.99 -2.58
N THR A 64 16.46 -15.66 -2.07
CA THR A 64 16.22 -17.08 -2.34
C THR A 64 15.17 -17.21 -3.43
N ALA A 65 15.47 -17.96 -4.49
CA ALA A 65 14.48 -18.32 -5.50
C ALA A 65 13.77 -19.63 -5.09
N GLY A 66 12.43 -19.64 -5.15
CA GLY A 66 11.68 -20.87 -4.88
C GLY A 66 10.16 -20.74 -4.98
N PRO A 67 9.44 -21.88 -4.97
CA PRO A 67 9.98 -23.25 -4.90
C PRO A 67 10.56 -23.72 -6.24
N LEU A 68 11.66 -24.48 -6.19
CA LEU A 68 12.29 -25.06 -7.38
C LEU A 68 11.98 -26.55 -7.47
N ASN A 69 11.91 -27.07 -8.70
CA ASN A 69 11.78 -28.50 -8.93
C ASN A 69 13.02 -29.23 -8.42
N LEU A 70 12.83 -30.44 -7.87
CA LEU A 70 13.95 -31.30 -7.47
C LEU A 70 14.75 -31.70 -8.71
N THR A 71 16.04 -31.35 -8.73
CA THR A 71 16.98 -31.86 -9.73
C THR A 71 17.57 -33.18 -9.26
N ARG A 72 17.54 -34.20 -10.14
CA ARG A 72 18.16 -35.50 -9.85
C ARG A 72 19.67 -35.35 -9.94
N THR A 73 20.38 -35.44 -8.83
CA THR A 73 21.84 -35.33 -8.79
C THR A 73 22.47 -36.55 -9.48
N THR A 74 22.96 -36.42 -10.70
CA THR A 74 23.95 -37.38 -11.21
C THR A 74 25.27 -37.04 -10.53
N LYS A 75 25.71 -37.89 -9.59
CA LYS A 75 27.08 -37.78 -9.05
C LYS A 75 28.04 -37.87 -10.25
N LYS A 76 28.83 -36.83 -10.46
CA LYS A 76 29.98 -36.89 -11.37
C LYS A 76 30.94 -37.90 -10.73
N GLN A 77 31.05 -39.09 -11.31
CA GLN A 77 32.09 -40.05 -10.93
C GLN A 77 33.42 -39.44 -11.41
N GLU A 78 34.28 -39.11 -10.44
CA GLU A 78 35.71 -38.91 -10.64
C GLU A 78 36.41 -40.25 -10.36
#